data_AF-A0A367M4I8-F1
#
_entry.id   AF-A0A367M4I8-F1
#
_cell.length_a   1.000
_cell.length_b   1.000
_cell.length_c   1.000
_cell.angle_alpha   90.00
_cell.angle_beta   90.00
_cell.angle_gamma   90.00
#
_symmetry.space_group_name_H-M   'P 1'
#
loop_
_entity.id
_entity.type
_entity.pdbx_description
1 polymer ?
#
loop_
_entity_poly.entity_id
_entity_poly.type
_entity_poly.pdbx_seq_one_letter_code
_entity_poly.pdbx_strand_id
1 'polypeptide(L)'
;AALRKGVKIYALHLRTPAGKNNHGYAEQQYRSLTADANPKIADLYIPVAGGEVNAFGNTVKEIGTVFADLVHDAGNRKPQAPRFDAAPSVASKSAAIGYAMQMEFLGRRDPVRAPQVVTAWTADRDLTNPALPAFQVCVLLSKLQLNELQQSLKLIVDAAKRTQTSPKDFFQEIASASAYMSRDPAQLVKGSNLAQSGVLGEYLEGLPYRSKSLNMTQDLWLSLSVAEQQDFIDELESKIHLYETFHNDVANWVRFGDADAGDALYRVPLSTLP
;
A
#
# COMPACT_ATOMS: atom_id res chain seq x y z
N ALA A 1 18.04 -24.91 12.37
CA ALA A 1 19.20 -25.18 11.49
C ALA A 1 18.97 -24.72 10.04
N ALA A 2 17.83 -25.07 9.41
CA ALA A 2 17.46 -24.65 8.06
C ALA A 2 17.38 -23.12 7.88
N LEU A 3 16.78 -22.41 8.83
CA LEU A 3 16.65 -20.95 8.81
C LEU A 3 18.00 -20.22 8.71
N ARG A 4 19.03 -20.72 9.42
CA ARG A 4 20.41 -20.19 9.37
C ARG A 4 21.11 -20.42 8.04
N LYS A 5 20.60 -21.35 7.22
CA LYS A 5 21.12 -21.66 5.88
C LYS A 5 20.28 -21.00 4.77
N GLY A 6 19.31 -20.16 5.12
CA GLY A 6 18.38 -19.56 4.13
C GLY A 6 17.42 -20.57 3.50
N VAL A 7 17.25 -21.76 4.09
CA VAL A 7 16.38 -22.81 3.54
C VAL A 7 14.96 -22.60 4.05
N LYS A 8 14.00 -22.52 3.12
CA LYS A 8 12.56 -22.49 3.40
C LYS A 8 12.00 -23.91 3.27
N ILE A 9 11.11 -24.27 4.20
CA ILE A 9 10.54 -25.62 4.30
C ILE A 9 9.04 -25.52 4.07
N TYR A 10 8.53 -26.35 3.18
CA TYR A 10 7.09 -26.59 3.02
C TYR A 10 6.72 -27.90 3.70
N ALA A 11 5.59 -27.92 4.41
CA ALA A 11 5.06 -29.12 5.04
C ALA A 11 3.71 -29.48 4.43
N LEU A 12 3.72 -30.42 3.49
CA LEU A 12 2.51 -30.98 2.90
C LEU A 12 2.06 -32.15 3.78
N HIS A 13 1.04 -31.92 4.60
CA HIS A 13 0.59 -32.88 5.61
C HIS A 13 -0.57 -33.71 5.08
N LEU A 14 -0.29 -34.97 4.76
CA LEU A 14 -1.30 -35.94 4.35
C LEU A 14 -2.15 -36.35 5.55
N ARG A 15 -3.37 -35.82 5.65
CA ARG A 15 -4.30 -36.08 6.76
C ARG A 15 -5.13 -37.34 6.50
N THR A 16 -4.44 -38.48 6.37
CA THR A 16 -5.07 -39.78 6.11
C THR A 16 -5.89 -40.25 7.32
N PRO A 17 -6.89 -41.13 7.12
CA PRO A 17 -7.67 -41.68 8.24
C PRO A 17 -6.80 -42.39 9.30
N ALA A 18 -5.73 -43.06 8.89
CA ALA A 18 -4.81 -43.76 9.79
C ALA A 18 -4.08 -42.81 10.77
N GLY A 19 -3.84 -41.57 10.37
CA GLY A 19 -3.15 -40.56 11.17
C GLY A 19 -4.04 -39.74 12.10
N LYS A 20 -5.36 -40.02 12.15
CA LYS A 20 -6.37 -39.13 12.77
C LYS A 20 -6.02 -38.68 14.19
N ASN A 21 -5.50 -39.58 15.02
CA ASN A 21 -5.14 -39.28 16.41
C ASN A 21 -3.95 -38.33 16.55
N ASN A 22 -3.12 -38.22 15.51
CA ASN A 22 -1.88 -37.44 15.54
C ASN A 22 -1.97 -36.14 14.75
N HIS A 23 -3.03 -35.94 13.94
CA HIS A 23 -3.15 -34.78 13.05
C HIS A 23 -2.99 -33.44 13.78
N GLY A 24 -3.62 -33.27 14.94
CA GLY A 24 -3.56 -32.01 15.68
C GLY A 24 -2.16 -31.68 16.17
N TYR A 25 -1.47 -32.68 16.75
CA TYR A 25 -0.09 -32.53 17.20
C TYR A 25 0.87 -32.27 16.03
N ALA A 26 0.76 -33.04 14.95
CA ALA A 26 1.59 -32.90 13.77
C ALA A 26 1.40 -31.52 13.10
N GLU A 27 0.17 -31.02 13.00
CA GLU A 27 -0.11 -29.69 12.46
C GLU A 27 0.60 -28.58 13.24
N GLN A 28 0.55 -28.61 14.57
CA GLN A 28 1.24 -27.61 15.40
C GLN A 28 2.76 -27.63 15.18
N GLN A 29 3.34 -28.81 15.11
CA GLN A 29 4.78 -28.98 14.85
C GLN A 29 5.16 -28.49 13.44
N TYR A 30 4.34 -28.82 12.43
CA TYR A 30 4.59 -28.42 11.06
C TYR A 30 4.45 -26.91 10.86
N ARG A 31 3.42 -26.27 11.43
CA ARG A 31 3.30 -24.80 11.39
C ARG A 31 4.48 -24.11 12.07
N SER A 32 4.95 -24.64 13.20
CA SER A 32 6.12 -24.11 13.88
C SER A 32 7.40 -24.28 13.06
N LEU A 33 7.55 -25.43 12.37
CA LEU A 33 8.69 -25.72 11.51
C LEU A 33 8.72 -24.84 10.26
N THR A 34 7.56 -24.53 9.69
CA THR A 34 7.41 -23.77 8.45
C THR A 34 7.08 -22.29 8.68
N ALA A 35 7.16 -21.83 9.93
CA ALA A 35 6.88 -20.45 10.30
C ALA A 35 7.81 -19.47 9.57
N ASP A 36 7.24 -18.34 9.15
CA ASP A 36 7.96 -17.25 8.50
C ASP A 36 7.89 -15.98 9.34
N ALA A 37 8.97 -15.19 9.32
CA ALA A 37 9.02 -13.91 10.01
C ALA A 37 8.07 -12.88 9.40
N ASN A 38 7.70 -13.03 8.12
CA ASN A 38 6.72 -12.20 7.47
C ASN A 38 5.30 -12.64 7.90
N PRO A 39 4.54 -11.79 8.63
CA PRO A 39 3.21 -12.14 9.11
C PRO A 39 2.20 -12.36 7.98
N LYS A 40 2.43 -11.83 6.78
CA LYS A 40 1.59 -12.09 5.60
C LYS A 40 1.78 -13.50 5.03
N ILE A 41 2.94 -14.13 5.25
CA ILE A 41 3.16 -15.54 4.89
C ILE A 41 2.70 -16.44 6.03
N ALA A 42 3.01 -16.04 7.27
CA ALA A 42 2.76 -16.74 8.53
C ALA A 42 3.45 -18.11 8.63
N ASP A 43 3.02 -19.07 7.81
CA ASP A 43 3.61 -20.41 7.69
C ASP A 43 3.44 -21.00 6.28
N LEU A 44 4.21 -22.04 5.98
CA LEU A 44 4.13 -22.83 4.74
C LEU A 44 3.60 -24.25 5.01
N TYR A 45 2.64 -24.37 5.94
CA TYR A 45 1.91 -25.61 6.19
C TYR A 45 0.71 -25.76 5.26
N ILE A 46 0.59 -26.93 4.63
CA ILE A 46 -0.45 -27.23 3.66
C ILE A 46 -1.13 -28.54 4.07
N PRO A 47 -2.39 -28.49 4.56
CA PRO A 47 -3.13 -29.70 4.88
C PRO A 47 -3.67 -30.34 3.59
N VAL A 48 -3.34 -31.61 3.36
CA VAL A 48 -3.95 -32.42 2.29
C VAL A 48 -4.99 -33.33 2.92
N ALA A 49 -6.26 -32.95 2.78
CA ALA A 49 -7.38 -33.71 3.33
C ALA A 49 -7.39 -35.15 2.77
N GLY A 50 -7.65 -36.14 3.64
CA GLY A 50 -7.73 -37.55 3.25
C GLY A 50 -6.41 -38.19 2.80
N GLY A 51 -5.34 -37.40 2.60
CA GLY A 51 -4.14 -37.85 1.90
C GLY A 51 -4.37 -38.05 0.39
N GLU A 52 -5.32 -37.31 -0.19
CA GLU A 52 -5.65 -37.40 -1.61
C GLU A 52 -4.43 -37.11 -2.51
N VAL A 53 -4.02 -38.11 -3.30
CA VAL A 53 -2.83 -38.04 -4.16
C VAL A 53 -2.96 -36.93 -5.20
N ASN A 54 -4.16 -36.75 -5.76
CA ASN A 54 -4.41 -35.70 -6.75
C ASN A 54 -4.29 -34.30 -6.15
N ALA A 55 -4.80 -34.09 -4.93
CA ALA A 55 -4.68 -32.82 -4.24
C ALA A 55 -3.21 -32.51 -3.91
N PHE A 56 -2.48 -33.50 -3.39
CA PHE A 56 -1.04 -33.38 -3.17
C PHE A 56 -0.28 -33.01 -4.45
N GLY A 57 -0.54 -33.75 -5.54
CA GLY A 57 0.10 -33.53 -6.84
C GLY A 57 -0.19 -32.14 -7.40
N ASN A 58 -1.44 -31.67 -7.29
CA ASN A 58 -1.83 -30.33 -7.72
C ASN A 58 -1.09 -29.24 -6.93
N THR A 59 -0.96 -29.38 -5.62
CA THR A 59 -0.23 -28.40 -4.81
C THR A 59 1.27 -28.39 -5.10
N VAL A 60 1.89 -29.56 -5.27
CA VAL A 60 3.30 -29.65 -5.68
C VAL A 60 3.52 -29.01 -7.05
N LYS A 61 2.60 -29.26 -8.00
CA LYS A 61 2.63 -28.65 -9.33
C LYS A 61 2.48 -27.13 -9.26
N GLU A 62 1.54 -26.62 -8.47
CA GLU A 62 1.34 -25.18 -8.26
C GLU A 62 2.61 -24.50 -7.73
N ILE A 63 3.20 -25.06 -6.67
CA ILE A 63 4.46 -24.54 -6.11
C ILE A 63 5.57 -24.58 -7.16
N GLY A 64 5.71 -25.69 -7.89
CA GLY A 64 6.72 -25.87 -8.92
C GLY A 64 6.58 -24.86 -10.08
N THR A 65 5.36 -24.64 -10.58
CA THR A 65 5.09 -23.66 -11.63
C THR A 65 5.47 -22.25 -11.18
N VAL A 66 5.08 -21.84 -9.96
CA VAL A 66 5.40 -20.50 -9.43
C VAL A 66 6.92 -20.27 -9.37
N PHE A 67 7.70 -21.25 -8.92
CA PHE A 67 9.15 -21.12 -8.90
C PHE A 67 9.77 -21.14 -10.30
N ALA A 68 9.20 -21.91 -11.25
CA ALA A 68 9.66 -21.92 -12.63
C ALA A 68 9.45 -20.55 -13.31
N ASP A 69 8.26 -19.97 -13.15
CA ASP A 69 7.91 -18.64 -13.67
C ASP A 69 8.83 -17.56 -13.07
N LEU A 70 9.06 -17.62 -11.75
CA LEU A 70 9.96 -16.68 -11.09
C LEU A 70 11.41 -16.78 -11.62
N VAL A 71 11.94 -17.99 -11.82
CA VAL A 71 13.28 -18.17 -12.39
C VAL A 71 13.35 -17.60 -13.80
N HIS A 72 12.29 -17.78 -14.60
CA HIS A 72 12.16 -17.19 -15.93
C HIS A 72 12.18 -15.65 -15.86
N ASP A 73 11.38 -15.05 -14.97
CA ASP A 73 11.29 -13.59 -14.78
C ASP A 73 12.58 -12.98 -14.22
N ALA A 74 13.28 -13.70 -13.35
CA ALA A 74 14.57 -13.31 -12.82
C ALA A 74 15.63 -13.22 -13.92
N GLY A 75 15.63 -14.15 -14.88
CA GLY A 75 16.48 -14.08 -16.07
C GLY A 75 16.21 -12.83 -16.92
N ASN A 76 14.95 -12.40 -16.98
CA ASN A 76 14.50 -11.24 -17.74
C ASN A 76 14.57 -9.90 -16.97
N ARG A 77 15.08 -9.90 -15.72
CA ARG A 77 15.18 -8.72 -14.83
C ARG A 77 13.88 -7.94 -14.66
N LYS A 78 12.74 -8.63 -14.60
CA LYS A 78 11.42 -8.03 -14.29
C LYS A 78 10.94 -8.48 -12.91
N PRO A 79 11.55 -8.03 -11.80
CA PRO A 79 11.06 -8.39 -10.48
C PRO A 79 9.70 -7.72 -10.25
N GLN A 80 8.64 -8.52 -10.11
CA GLN A 80 7.33 -8.02 -9.71
C GLN A 80 7.10 -8.35 -8.23
N ALA A 81 6.81 -7.34 -7.43
CA ALA A 81 6.50 -7.55 -6.03
C ALA A 81 5.23 -8.41 -5.87
N PRO A 82 5.24 -9.43 -5.00
CA PRO A 82 4.09 -10.31 -4.78
C PRO A 82 2.94 -9.51 -4.17
N ARG A 83 1.71 -9.76 -4.65
CA ARG A 83 0.48 -9.25 -4.03
C ARG A 83 -0.04 -10.27 -3.03
N PHE A 84 -0.49 -9.77 -1.87
CA PHE A 84 -1.11 -10.59 -0.84
C PHE A 84 -2.59 -10.22 -0.73
N ASP A 85 -3.46 -11.19 -0.99
CA ASP A 85 -4.88 -11.07 -0.67
C ASP A 85 -5.11 -11.22 0.84
N ALA A 86 -6.32 -10.91 1.32
CA ALA A 86 -6.69 -11.04 2.73
C ALA A 86 -6.50 -12.47 3.29
N ALA A 87 -6.60 -13.49 2.43
CA ALA A 87 -6.27 -14.88 2.72
C ALA A 87 -5.26 -15.41 1.68
N PRO A 88 -3.95 -15.39 1.98
CA PRO A 88 -2.91 -15.74 1.02
C PRO A 88 -2.97 -17.21 0.57
N SER A 89 -3.08 -17.43 -0.74
CA SER A 89 -3.03 -18.77 -1.34
C SER A 89 -1.63 -19.39 -1.28
N VAL A 90 -1.52 -20.69 -1.57
CA VAL A 90 -0.21 -21.36 -1.68
C VAL A 90 0.65 -20.74 -2.78
N ALA A 91 0.06 -20.43 -3.95
CA ALA A 91 0.74 -19.68 -5.00
C ALA A 91 1.25 -18.32 -4.51
N SER A 92 0.40 -17.51 -3.85
CA SER A 92 0.79 -16.16 -3.39
C SER A 92 1.93 -16.22 -2.36
N LYS A 93 1.87 -17.17 -1.41
CA LYS A 93 2.96 -17.40 -0.45
C LYS A 93 4.24 -17.84 -1.15
N SER A 94 4.14 -18.73 -2.14
CA SER A 94 5.29 -19.25 -2.89
C SER A 94 5.93 -18.17 -3.77
N ALA A 95 5.13 -17.32 -4.40
CA ALA A 95 5.61 -16.17 -5.15
C ALA A 95 6.37 -15.21 -4.23
N ALA A 96 5.89 -14.99 -3.00
CA ALA A 96 6.57 -14.13 -2.05
C ALA A 96 7.90 -14.68 -1.54
N ILE A 97 7.95 -15.98 -1.22
CA ILE A 97 9.20 -16.66 -0.87
C ILE A 97 10.18 -16.60 -2.04
N GLY A 98 9.71 -16.92 -3.24
CA GLY A 98 10.48 -16.86 -4.45
C GLY A 98 11.07 -15.46 -4.71
N TYR A 99 10.23 -14.43 -4.67
CA TYR A 99 10.66 -13.04 -4.82
C TYR A 99 11.75 -12.67 -3.81
N ALA A 100 11.62 -13.07 -2.54
CA ALA A 100 12.65 -12.83 -1.53
C ALA A 100 13.98 -13.54 -1.89
N MET A 101 13.93 -14.78 -2.39
CA MET A 101 15.12 -15.51 -2.86
C MET A 101 15.76 -14.82 -4.07
N GLN A 102 14.97 -14.33 -5.02
CA GLN A 102 15.45 -13.56 -6.16
C GLN A 102 16.17 -12.28 -5.71
N MET A 103 15.57 -11.53 -4.77
CA MET A 103 16.19 -10.31 -4.22
C MET A 103 17.50 -10.62 -3.50
N GLU A 104 17.54 -11.70 -2.71
CA GLU A 104 18.77 -12.15 -2.05
C GLU A 104 19.84 -12.55 -3.08
N PHE A 105 19.47 -13.27 -4.13
CA PHE A 105 20.38 -13.65 -5.22
C PHE A 105 20.95 -12.44 -5.96
N LEU A 106 20.08 -11.50 -6.36
CA LEU A 106 20.50 -10.28 -7.04
C LEU A 106 21.39 -9.41 -6.15
N GLY A 107 21.05 -9.26 -4.87
CA GLY A 107 21.88 -8.52 -3.89
C GLY A 107 23.21 -9.20 -3.53
N ARG A 108 23.39 -10.50 -3.84
CA ARG A 108 24.70 -11.17 -3.78
C ARG A 108 25.51 -11.00 -5.06
N ARG A 109 24.85 -10.96 -6.21
CA ARG A 109 25.50 -10.88 -7.54
C ARG A 109 26.03 -9.47 -7.81
N ASP A 110 25.22 -8.46 -7.52
CA ASP A 110 25.62 -7.07 -7.56
C ASP A 110 25.81 -6.59 -6.12
N PRO A 111 26.86 -5.82 -5.76
CA PRO A 111 27.12 -5.34 -4.40
C PRO A 111 26.09 -4.28 -3.92
N VAL A 112 24.86 -4.36 -4.44
CA VAL A 112 23.70 -3.58 -4.03
C VAL A 112 23.15 -4.24 -2.77
N ARG A 113 23.69 -3.84 -1.63
CA ARG A 113 23.16 -4.25 -0.33
C ARG A 113 21.92 -3.39 -0.06
N ALA A 114 20.75 -4.03 0.06
CA ALA A 114 19.56 -3.32 0.50
C ALA A 114 19.87 -2.60 1.84
N PRO A 115 19.50 -1.32 1.99
CA PRO A 115 19.70 -0.60 3.25
C PRO A 115 19.14 -1.42 4.41
N GLN A 116 19.88 -1.53 5.52
CA GLN A 116 19.35 -2.20 6.69
C GLN A 116 18.16 -1.38 7.22
N VAL A 117 16.99 -2.01 7.29
CA VAL A 117 15.83 -1.43 7.98
C VAL A 117 16.11 -1.58 9.47
N VAL A 118 16.47 -0.49 10.13
CA VAL A 118 16.69 -0.45 11.58
C VAL A 118 15.41 0.02 12.25
N THR A 119 14.89 -0.80 13.16
CA THR A 119 13.84 -0.35 14.09
C THR A 119 14.50 0.29 15.29
N ALA A 120 14.30 1.59 15.48
CA ALA A 120 14.81 2.35 16.61
C ALA A 120 13.67 3.11 17.29
N TRP A 121 13.85 3.43 18.57
CA TRP A 121 12.96 4.31 19.32
C TRP A 121 13.60 5.70 19.39
N THR A 122 12.79 6.73 19.18
CA THR A 122 13.23 8.13 19.31
C THR A 122 12.20 8.91 20.10
N ALA A 123 12.64 9.94 20.83
CA ALA A 123 11.74 10.92 21.42
C ALA A 123 11.11 11.76 20.31
N ASP A 124 9.81 12.05 20.42
CA ASP A 124 9.08 12.90 19.48
C ASP A 124 9.35 14.39 19.71
N ARG A 125 9.82 14.74 20.92
CA ARG A 125 10.19 16.10 21.34
C ARG A 125 11.67 16.23 21.63
N ASP A 126 12.18 17.44 21.46
CA ASP A 126 13.53 17.78 21.87
C ASP A 126 13.68 17.61 23.40
N LEU A 127 14.75 16.94 23.83
CA LEU A 127 14.98 16.61 25.24
C LEU A 127 15.36 17.84 26.08
N THR A 128 15.90 18.88 25.46
CA THR A 128 16.30 20.12 26.13
C THR A 128 15.17 21.15 26.14
N ASN A 129 14.31 21.15 25.11
CA ASN A 129 13.13 21.97 24.99
C ASN A 129 11.92 21.16 24.47
N PRO A 130 11.13 20.57 25.37
CA PRO A 130 9.98 19.73 25.00
C PRO A 130 8.89 20.43 24.17
N ALA A 131 8.90 21.77 24.06
CA ALA A 131 7.98 22.50 23.20
C ALA A 131 8.27 22.25 21.70
N LEU A 132 9.50 21.88 21.34
CA LEU A 132 9.90 21.68 19.95
C LEU A 132 9.74 20.21 19.52
N PRO A 133 9.07 19.93 18.40
CA PRO A 133 9.07 18.60 17.81
C PRO A 133 10.47 18.25 17.27
N ALA A 134 10.94 17.04 17.56
CA ALA A 134 12.26 16.56 17.11
C ALA A 134 12.26 16.13 15.62
N PHE A 135 11.10 15.72 15.09
CA PHE A 135 10.95 15.26 13.72
C PHE A 135 9.64 15.74 13.10
N GLN A 136 9.62 15.86 11.78
CA GLN A 136 8.41 16.09 10.99
C GLN A 136 8.10 14.84 10.18
N VAL A 137 6.86 14.34 10.30
CA VAL A 137 6.39 13.21 9.49
C VAL A 137 5.99 13.74 8.12
N CYS A 138 6.58 13.19 7.07
CA CYS A 138 6.31 13.57 5.68
C CYS A 138 5.92 12.35 4.85
N VAL A 139 5.09 12.59 3.84
CA VAL A 139 4.81 11.66 2.76
C VAL A 139 5.70 12.03 1.58
N LEU A 140 6.34 11.02 0.97
CA LEU A 140 7.15 11.21 -0.22
C LEU A 140 6.25 11.14 -1.45
N LEU A 141 6.17 12.24 -2.19
CA LEU A 141 5.38 12.31 -3.42
C LEU A 141 6.29 12.62 -4.62
N SER A 142 6.06 11.94 -5.73
CA SER A 142 6.68 12.31 -7.01
C SER A 142 6.05 13.58 -7.59
N LYS A 143 6.70 14.18 -8.60
CA LYS A 143 6.13 15.33 -9.32
C LYS A 143 4.78 15.03 -9.94
N LEU A 144 4.64 13.81 -10.49
CA LEU A 144 3.38 13.36 -11.08
C LEU A 144 2.29 13.27 -10.01
N GLN A 145 2.58 12.59 -8.89
CA GLN A 145 1.62 12.43 -7.80
C GLN A 145 1.19 13.77 -7.19
N LEU A 146 2.13 14.70 -7.00
CA LEU A 146 1.83 16.04 -6.49
C LEU A 146 0.94 16.83 -7.46
N ASN A 147 1.23 16.77 -8.76
CA ASN A 147 0.40 17.41 -9.78
C ASN A 147 -1.00 16.78 -9.83
N GLU A 148 -1.09 15.45 -9.82
CA GLU A 148 -2.38 14.74 -9.76
C GLU A 148 -3.19 15.13 -8.53
N LEU A 149 -2.54 15.25 -7.36
CA LEU A 149 -3.19 15.71 -6.14
C LEU A 149 -3.77 17.11 -6.33
N GLN A 150 -2.95 18.04 -6.84
CA GLN A 150 -3.36 19.42 -7.07
C GLN A 150 -4.55 19.50 -8.04
N GLN A 151 -4.52 18.76 -9.16
CA GLN A 151 -5.64 18.73 -10.11
C GLN A 151 -6.91 18.14 -9.50
N SER A 152 -6.77 17.12 -8.65
CA SER A 152 -7.90 16.52 -7.94
C SER A 152 -8.56 17.51 -6.99
N LEU A 153 -7.76 18.30 -6.26
CA LEU A 153 -8.29 19.35 -5.38
C LEU A 153 -8.97 20.47 -6.18
N LYS A 154 -8.40 20.89 -7.32
CA LYS A 154 -9.03 21.88 -8.21
C LYS A 154 -10.41 21.43 -8.67
N LEU A 155 -10.54 20.16 -9.06
CA LEU A 155 -11.83 19.56 -9.44
C LEU A 155 -12.84 19.63 -8.29
N ILE A 156 -12.44 19.28 -7.07
CA ILE A 156 -13.29 19.34 -5.88
C ILE A 156 -13.73 20.78 -5.60
N VAL A 157 -12.80 21.75 -5.67
CA VAL A 157 -13.09 23.18 -5.48
C VAL A 157 -14.06 23.69 -6.53
N ASP A 158 -13.84 23.36 -7.80
CA ASP A 158 -14.73 23.79 -8.90
C ASP A 158 -16.13 23.21 -8.74
N ALA A 159 -16.24 21.93 -8.37
CA ALA A 159 -17.53 21.29 -8.09
C ALA A 159 -18.23 21.94 -6.88
N ALA A 160 -17.49 22.23 -5.81
CA ALA A 160 -18.04 22.88 -4.61
C ALA A 160 -18.57 24.28 -4.94
N LYS A 161 -17.81 25.08 -5.70
CA LYS A 161 -18.22 26.43 -6.14
C LYS A 161 -19.46 26.42 -7.02
N ARG A 162 -19.55 25.49 -7.99
CA ARG A 162 -20.72 25.35 -8.86
C ARG A 162 -21.98 24.96 -8.12
N THR A 163 -21.83 24.21 -7.03
CA THR A 163 -22.94 23.64 -6.27
C THR A 163 -23.24 24.37 -4.97
N GLN A 164 -22.64 25.55 -4.71
CA GLN A 164 -22.96 26.37 -3.54
C GLN A 164 -24.45 26.71 -3.41
N THR A 165 -25.15 26.89 -4.54
CA THR A 165 -26.59 27.18 -4.58
C THR A 165 -27.47 25.91 -4.60
N SER A 166 -26.90 24.76 -4.94
CA SER A 166 -27.55 23.43 -4.90
C SER A 166 -26.61 22.37 -4.31
N PRO A 167 -26.40 22.35 -2.97
CA PRO A 167 -25.40 21.49 -2.34
C PRO A 167 -25.62 19.98 -2.55
N LYS A 168 -26.83 19.57 -2.93
CA LYS A 168 -27.19 18.17 -3.18
C LYS A 168 -26.49 17.58 -4.40
N ASP A 169 -26.07 18.42 -5.34
CA ASP A 169 -25.48 18.00 -6.61
C ASP A 169 -23.94 17.89 -6.54
N PHE A 170 -23.32 18.31 -5.43
CA PHE A 170 -21.85 18.37 -5.26
C PHE A 170 -21.13 17.06 -5.62
N PHE A 171 -21.54 15.94 -5.01
CA PHE A 171 -20.91 14.63 -5.28
C PHE A 171 -21.21 14.10 -6.69
N GLN A 172 -22.34 14.50 -7.29
CA GLN A 172 -22.65 14.14 -8.68
C GLN A 172 -21.74 14.90 -9.64
N GLU A 173 -21.46 16.17 -9.36
CA GLU A 173 -20.54 17.00 -10.15
C GLU A 173 -19.10 16.46 -10.05
N ILE A 174 -18.66 16.06 -8.85
CA ILE A 174 -17.37 15.38 -8.69
C ILE A 174 -17.32 14.08 -9.50
N ALA A 175 -18.39 13.28 -9.47
CA ALA A 175 -18.47 12.03 -10.24
C ALA A 175 -18.36 12.27 -11.74
N SER A 176 -19.11 13.25 -12.24
CA SER A 176 -19.07 13.69 -13.63
C SER A 176 -17.65 14.11 -14.02
N ALA A 177 -17.03 15.01 -13.27
CA ALA A 177 -15.70 15.52 -13.56
C ALA A 177 -14.61 14.45 -13.47
N SER A 178 -14.74 13.49 -12.55
CA SER A 178 -13.77 12.40 -12.36
C SER A 178 -13.82 11.39 -13.51
N ALA A 179 -15.00 11.15 -14.09
CA ALA A 179 -15.15 10.31 -15.28
C ALA A 179 -14.35 10.84 -16.49
N TYR A 180 -14.27 12.17 -16.63
CA TYR A 180 -13.46 12.80 -17.68
C TYR A 180 -11.95 12.62 -17.48
N MET A 181 -11.50 12.35 -16.26
CA MET A 181 -10.08 12.09 -15.94
C MET A 181 -9.70 10.60 -16.05
N SER A 182 -10.56 9.76 -16.64
CA SER A 182 -10.39 8.29 -16.73
C SER A 182 -10.18 7.60 -15.38
N ARG A 183 -10.68 8.21 -14.31
CA ARG A 183 -10.77 7.57 -12.99
C ARG A 183 -12.09 6.83 -12.89
N ASP A 184 -12.08 5.66 -12.26
CA ASP A 184 -13.25 4.78 -12.19
C ASP A 184 -14.40 5.47 -11.42
N PRO A 185 -15.48 5.93 -12.11
CA PRO A 185 -16.57 6.64 -11.48
C PRO A 185 -17.43 5.72 -10.61
N ALA A 186 -17.31 4.40 -10.80
CA ALA A 186 -18.12 3.41 -10.09
C ALA A 186 -17.79 3.33 -8.60
N GLN A 187 -16.66 3.89 -8.16
CA GLN A 187 -16.26 3.94 -6.75
C GLN A 187 -16.93 5.07 -5.95
N LEU A 188 -17.62 5.99 -6.62
CA LEU A 188 -18.54 6.96 -5.99
C LEU A 188 -19.86 6.30 -5.62
N VAL A 189 -19.77 5.24 -4.81
CA VAL A 189 -20.93 4.61 -4.19
C VAL A 189 -21.53 5.58 -3.18
N LYS A 190 -22.86 5.62 -3.07
CA LYS A 190 -23.55 6.41 -2.04
C LYS A 190 -23.00 6.04 -0.65
N GLY A 191 -22.35 7.00 0.00
CA GLY A 191 -21.79 6.85 1.34
C GLY A 191 -20.25 6.77 1.41
N SER A 192 -19.55 6.64 0.29
CA SER A 192 -18.08 6.74 0.23
C SER A 192 -17.61 8.18 0.50
N ASN A 193 -16.45 8.34 1.13
CA ASN A 193 -15.81 9.65 1.26
C ASN A 193 -14.94 9.98 0.02
N LEU A 194 -14.43 11.22 -0.07
CA LEU A 194 -13.62 11.67 -1.22
C LEU A 194 -12.31 10.88 -1.42
N ALA A 195 -11.80 10.20 -0.38
CA ALA A 195 -10.63 9.35 -0.50
C ALA A 195 -10.99 7.98 -1.13
N GLN A 196 -12.08 7.38 -0.66
CA GLN A 196 -12.58 6.06 -1.07
C GLN A 196 -13.24 6.10 -2.45
N SER A 197 -13.57 7.28 -2.95
CA SER A 197 -14.15 7.45 -4.27
C SER A 197 -13.13 7.35 -5.42
N GLY A 198 -11.84 7.21 -5.11
CA GLY A 198 -10.76 7.21 -6.11
C GLY A 198 -10.48 8.60 -6.71
N VAL A 199 -11.16 9.65 -6.22
CA VAL A 199 -10.93 11.04 -6.63
C VAL A 199 -9.63 11.57 -6.06
N LEU A 200 -9.20 11.07 -4.90
CA LEU A 200 -7.88 11.32 -4.35
C LEU A 200 -6.99 10.10 -4.63
N GLY A 201 -5.69 10.32 -4.84
CA GLY A 201 -4.78 9.25 -5.24
C GLY A 201 -4.63 8.16 -4.18
N GLU A 202 -4.43 6.91 -4.63
CA GLU A 202 -4.30 5.71 -3.78
C GLU A 202 -3.19 5.81 -2.72
N TYR A 203 -2.17 6.64 -2.95
CA TYR A 203 -1.07 6.87 -2.02
C TYR A 203 -1.49 7.60 -0.74
N LEU A 204 -2.72 8.12 -0.67
CA LEU A 204 -3.31 8.67 0.54
C LEU A 204 -4.09 7.62 1.34
N GLU A 205 -4.36 6.44 0.76
CA GLU A 205 -5.06 5.36 1.44
C GLU A 205 -4.17 4.70 2.50
N GLY A 206 -4.74 4.43 3.68
CA GLY A 206 -4.02 3.75 4.77
C GLY A 206 -3.03 4.63 5.55
N LEU A 207 -2.92 5.92 5.22
CA LEU A 207 -2.20 6.86 6.08
C LEU A 207 -2.91 6.93 7.45
N PRO A 208 -2.15 6.97 8.57
CA PRO A 208 -2.72 7.09 9.91
C PRO A 208 -3.38 8.47 10.16
N TYR A 209 -3.43 9.33 9.15
CA TYR A 209 -3.99 10.67 9.19
C TYR A 209 -5.43 10.67 8.67
N ARG A 210 -6.32 11.29 9.43
CA ARG A 210 -7.73 11.51 9.07
C ARG A 210 -7.94 13.01 8.89
N SER A 211 -7.80 13.50 7.67
CA SER A 211 -8.10 14.90 7.36
C SER A 211 -9.60 15.13 7.20
N LYS A 212 -10.03 16.40 7.26
CA LYS A 212 -11.43 16.80 6.99
C LYS A 212 -11.81 16.51 5.54
N SER A 213 -10.92 16.77 4.57
CA SER A 213 -11.19 16.56 3.14
C SER A 213 -11.26 15.08 2.77
N LEU A 214 -10.40 14.24 3.34
CA LEU A 214 -10.43 12.79 3.12
C LEU A 214 -11.72 12.16 3.66
N ASN A 215 -12.25 12.69 4.76
CA ASN A 215 -13.49 12.19 5.38
C ASN A 215 -14.76 12.90 4.91
N MET A 216 -14.67 13.81 3.93
CA MET A 216 -15.84 14.51 3.42
C MET A 216 -16.77 13.51 2.72
N THR A 217 -18.00 13.41 3.22
CA THR A 217 -19.10 12.62 2.64
C THR A 217 -20.22 13.54 2.18
N GLN A 218 -21.15 13.02 1.38
CA GLN A 218 -22.31 13.79 0.94
C GLN A 218 -23.16 14.28 2.11
N ASP A 219 -23.39 13.41 3.10
CA ASP A 219 -24.19 13.76 4.28
C ASP A 219 -23.49 14.83 5.12
N LEU A 220 -22.16 14.73 5.28
CA LEU A 220 -21.39 15.74 6.00
C LEU A 220 -21.46 17.08 5.27
N TRP A 221 -21.22 17.11 3.95
CA TRP A 221 -21.30 18.32 3.14
C TRP A 221 -22.67 19.01 3.25
N LEU A 222 -23.76 18.24 3.19
CA LEU A 222 -25.13 18.75 3.31
C LEU A 222 -25.47 19.25 4.71
N SER A 223 -24.77 18.77 5.74
CA SER A 223 -24.94 19.24 7.11
C SER A 223 -24.20 20.55 7.41
N LEU A 224 -23.21 20.92 6.60
CA LEU A 224 -22.44 22.15 6.78
C LEU A 224 -23.26 23.39 6.42
N SER A 225 -23.09 24.45 7.20
CA SER A 225 -23.57 25.77 6.85
C SER A 225 -22.80 26.35 5.64
N VAL A 226 -23.37 27.38 5.00
CA VAL A 226 -22.72 28.07 3.87
C VAL A 226 -21.32 28.60 4.25
N ALA A 227 -21.17 29.11 5.48
CA ALA A 227 -19.88 29.57 5.98
C ALA A 227 -18.87 28.41 6.09
N GLU A 228 -19.27 27.28 6.67
CA GLU A 228 -18.40 26.11 6.80
C GLU A 228 -18.06 25.46 5.44
N GLN A 229 -18.97 25.54 4.46
CA GLN A 229 -18.70 25.14 3.08
C GLN A 229 -17.68 26.06 2.42
N GLN A 230 -17.77 27.38 2.66
CA GLN A 230 -16.78 28.34 2.17
C GLN A 230 -15.41 28.12 2.83
N ASP A 231 -15.36 27.92 4.15
CA ASP A 231 -14.12 27.62 4.87
C ASP A 231 -13.43 26.36 4.31
N PHE A 232 -14.23 25.34 3.96
CA PHE A 232 -13.71 24.13 3.33
C PHE A 232 -13.12 24.40 1.94
N ILE A 233 -13.79 25.23 1.13
CA ILE A 233 -13.29 25.64 -0.20
C ILE A 233 -11.97 26.40 -0.06
N ASP A 234 -11.92 27.39 0.84
CA ASP A 234 -10.74 28.24 1.06
C ASP A 234 -9.54 27.41 1.57
N GLU A 235 -9.79 26.42 2.44
CA GLU A 235 -8.76 25.47 2.88
C GLU A 235 -8.15 24.70 1.70
N LEU A 236 -8.98 24.20 0.79
CA LEU A 236 -8.52 23.47 -0.38
C LEU A 236 -7.74 24.37 -1.36
N GLU A 237 -8.17 25.61 -1.56
CA GLU A 237 -7.45 26.59 -2.37
C GLU A 237 -6.07 26.92 -1.78
N SER A 238 -5.99 27.10 -0.46
CA SER A 238 -4.71 27.29 0.23
C SER A 238 -3.75 26.11 -0.01
N LYS A 239 -4.25 24.88 0.08
CA LYS A 239 -3.44 23.67 -0.21
C LYS A 239 -3.02 23.59 -1.69
N ILE A 240 -3.88 23.97 -2.63
CA ILE A 240 -3.56 24.01 -4.06
C ILE A 240 -2.37 24.95 -4.32
N HIS A 241 -2.37 26.15 -3.73
CA HIS A 241 -1.27 27.11 -3.82
C HIS A 241 0.00 26.63 -3.12
N LEU A 242 -0.14 25.95 -1.99
CA LEU A 242 0.99 25.34 -1.29
C LEU A 242 1.67 24.28 -2.16
N TYR A 243 0.89 23.43 -2.84
CA TYR A 243 1.46 22.40 -3.73
C TYR A 243 2.12 22.99 -4.98
N GLU A 244 1.63 24.12 -5.47
CA GLU A 244 2.32 24.89 -6.52
C GLU A 244 3.69 25.37 -6.03
N THR A 245 3.77 25.82 -4.78
CA THR A 245 5.04 26.22 -4.15
C THR A 245 6.02 25.05 -4.07
N PHE A 246 5.56 23.86 -3.64
CA PHE A 246 6.39 22.65 -3.62
C PHE A 246 6.84 22.20 -5.01
N HIS A 247 5.94 22.32 -6.01
CA HIS A 247 6.26 21.99 -7.39
C HIS A 247 7.41 22.88 -7.93
N ASN A 248 7.36 24.16 -7.61
CA ASN A 248 8.33 25.16 -8.06
C ASN A 248 9.62 25.18 -7.23
N ASP A 249 9.64 24.55 -6.05
CA ASP A 249 10.82 24.43 -5.19
C ASP A 249 11.79 23.36 -5.69
N VAL A 250 12.46 23.66 -6.79
CA VAL A 250 13.41 22.77 -7.48
C VAL A 250 14.56 22.28 -6.59
N ALA A 251 14.89 22.98 -5.51
CA ALA A 251 16.02 22.66 -4.63
C ALA A 251 15.73 21.49 -3.67
N ASN A 252 14.45 21.25 -3.34
CA ASN A 252 14.04 20.24 -2.36
C ASN A 252 13.55 18.91 -2.98
N TRP A 253 13.61 18.80 -4.31
CA TRP A 253 13.37 17.54 -5.02
C TRP A 253 14.60 16.63 -4.91
N VAL A 254 14.45 15.50 -4.22
CA VAL A 254 15.55 14.56 -3.94
C VAL A 254 15.38 13.29 -4.76
N ARG A 255 16.46 12.88 -5.45
CA ARG A 255 16.55 11.58 -6.13
C ARG A 255 17.17 10.56 -5.18
N PHE A 256 16.63 9.36 -5.16
CA PHE A 256 17.20 8.24 -4.41
C PHE A 256 17.85 7.25 -5.39
N GLY A 257 19.14 6.96 -5.19
CA GLY A 257 19.90 6.11 -6.11
C GLY A 257 19.97 6.69 -7.53
N ASP A 258 19.83 5.83 -8.53
CA ASP A 258 19.92 6.18 -9.95
C ASP A 258 18.56 6.57 -10.57
N ALA A 259 17.53 6.81 -9.76
CA ALA A 259 16.17 7.16 -10.22
C ALA A 259 16.19 8.36 -11.17
N ASP A 260 15.36 8.37 -12.22
CA ASP A 260 15.36 9.44 -13.23
C ASP A 260 14.97 10.81 -12.65
N ALA A 261 15.24 11.89 -13.38
CA ALA A 261 14.88 13.24 -12.94
C ALA A 261 13.35 13.43 -12.75
N GLY A 262 12.54 12.62 -13.44
CA GLY A 262 11.08 12.57 -13.27
C GLY A 262 10.63 11.87 -11.99
N ASP A 263 11.48 11.00 -11.43
CA ASP A 263 11.20 10.20 -10.24
C ASP A 263 11.73 10.82 -8.94
N ALA A 264 12.16 12.08 -9.01
CA ALA A 264 12.52 12.83 -7.83
C ALA A 264 11.31 12.92 -6.88
N LEU A 265 11.58 12.78 -5.58
CA LEU A 265 10.57 12.80 -4.54
C LEU A 265 10.68 14.08 -3.72
N TYR A 266 9.53 14.62 -3.36
CA TYR A 266 9.40 15.75 -2.45
C TYR A 266 8.87 15.28 -1.10
N ARG A 267 9.36 15.90 -0.01
CA ARG A 267 8.94 15.59 1.36
C ARG A 267 7.77 16.49 1.72
N VAL A 268 6.55 16.02 1.47
CA VAL A 268 5.33 16.78 1.80
C VAL A 268 4.95 16.52 3.25
N PRO A 269 4.92 17.53 4.14
CA PRO A 269 4.50 17.34 5.52
C PRO A 269 3.11 16.73 5.63
N LEU A 270 2.94 15.75 6.52
CA LEU A 270 1.66 15.06 6.71
C LEU A 270 0.52 16.04 7.07
N SER A 271 0.83 17.11 7.80
CA SER A 271 -0.11 18.17 8.18
C SER A 271 -0.59 19.04 7.03
N THR A 272 0.12 19.03 5.90
CA THR A 272 -0.23 19.83 4.71
C THR A 272 -1.07 19.07 3.70
N LEU A 273 -1.27 17.76 3.92
CA LEU A 273 -2.12 16.93 3.08
C LEU A 273 -3.59 17.37 3.17
N PRO A 274 -4.38 17.10 2.12
CA PRO A 274 -5.78 17.49 2.08
C PRO A 274 -6.56 16.76 3.17
#